data_AF-Q6LCK2-F1
#
_entry.id   AF-Q6LCK2-F1
#
_cell.length_a   1.000
_cell.length_b   1.000
_cell.length_c   1.000
_cell.angle_alpha   90.00
_cell.angle_beta   90.00
_cell.angle_gamma   90.00
#
_symmetry.space_group_name_H-M   'P 1'
#
loop_
_entity.id
_entity.type
_entity.pdbx_description
1 polymer ?
#
loop_
_entity_poly.entity_id
_entity_poly.type
_entity_poly.pdbx_seq_one_letter_code
_entity_poly.pdbx_strand_id
1 'polypeptide(L)' 'MVDFAMDVYKNLYSDDIPHALREKRTTVVAQLKQLQAETEPIVKMFEDPETTRQMQSTRDGRMLFDYLADKHG' A
#
# COMPACT_ATOMS: atom_id res chain seq x y z
N MET A 1 15.55 4.39 -1.08
CA MET A 1 14.46 5.28 -0.60
C MET A 1 14.89 6.72 -0.82
N VAL A 2 13.97 7.65 -1.14
CA VAL A 2 14.34 9.07 -1.35
C VAL A 2 14.96 9.67 -0.08
N ASP A 3 14.49 9.26 1.10
CA ASP A 3 15.09 9.66 2.38
C ASP A 3 16.56 9.22 2.49
N PHE A 4 16.89 7.99 2.08
CA PHE A 4 18.28 7.53 2.05
C PHE A 4 19.17 8.38 1.13
N ALA A 5 18.67 8.78 -0.04
CA ALA A 5 19.42 9.67 -0.94
C ALA A 5 19.60 11.08 -0.32
N MET A 6 18.59 11.57 0.41
CA MET A 6 18.66 12.83 1.15
C MET A 6 19.66 12.76 2.32
N ASP A 7 19.74 11.63 3.02
CA ASP A 7 20.68 11.40 4.12
C ASP A 7 22.12 11.30 3.61
N VAL A 8 22.34 10.56 2.52
CA VAL A 8 23.65 10.49 1.86
C VAL A 8 24.07 11.87 1.35
N TYR A 9 23.15 12.66 0.79
CA TYR A 9 23.45 14.03 0.35
C TYR A 9 23.93 14.89 1.51
N LYS A 10 23.21 14.89 2.65
CA LYS A 10 23.62 15.64 3.85
C LYS A 10 24.97 15.21 4.41
N ASN A 11 25.28 13.91 4.31
CA ASN A 11 26.56 13.37 4.78
C ASN A 11 27.72 13.75 3.86
N LEU A 12 27.47 13.84 2.54
CA LEU A 12 28.48 14.22 1.54
C LEU A 12 28.66 15.73 1.42
N TYR A 13 27.57 16.46 1.57
CA TYR A 13 27.47 17.90 1.40
C TYR A 13 26.81 18.46 2.66
N SER A 14 27.54 19.27 3.43
CA SER A 14 27.00 19.95 4.63
C SER A 14 26.01 21.08 4.30
N ASP A 15 25.40 21.02 3.12
CA ASP A 15 24.45 21.99 2.57
C ASP A 15 23.00 21.50 2.73
N ASP A 16 22.07 22.41 2.43
CA ASP A 16 20.66 22.07 2.38
C ASP A 16 20.33 21.05 1.30
N ILE A 17 19.37 20.17 1.62
CA ILE A 17 18.87 19.16 0.68
C ILE A 17 18.25 19.85 -0.54
N PRO A 18 18.65 19.46 -1.77
CA PRO A 18 18.10 19.98 -3.01
C PRO A 18 16.58 19.93 -3.06
N HIS A 19 15.98 21.02 -3.57
CA HIS A 19 14.53 21.12 -3.74
C HIS A 19 13.94 19.93 -4.51
N ALA A 20 14.63 19.49 -5.57
CA ALA A 20 14.21 18.36 -6.39
C ALA A 20 14.02 17.05 -5.59
N LEU A 21 14.87 16.79 -4.57
CA LEU A 21 14.73 15.60 -3.73
C LEU A 21 13.53 15.72 -2.78
N ARG A 22 13.27 16.92 -2.27
CA ARG A 22 12.09 17.20 -1.43
C ARG A 22 10.80 17.04 -2.23
N GLU A 23 10.74 17.58 -3.44
CA GLU A 23 9.60 17.45 -4.34
C GLU A 23 9.35 15.99 -4.75
N LYS A 24 10.41 15.25 -5.06
CA LYS A 24 10.34 13.81 -5.33
C LYS A 24 9.78 13.04 -4.14
N ARG A 25 10.21 13.38 -2.91
CA ARG A 25 9.66 12.79 -1.68
C ARG A 25 8.17 13.06 -1.56
N THR A 26 7.73 14.31 -1.75
CA THR A 26 6.31 14.67 -1.71
C THR A 26 5.49 13.86 -2.72
N THR A 27 5.98 13.74 -3.95
CA THR A 27 5.32 12.98 -5.02
C THR A 27 5.18 11.49 -4.65
N VAL A 28 6.26 10.87 -4.17
CA VAL A 28 6.26 9.46 -3.76
C VAL A 28 5.31 9.23 -2.59
N VAL A 29 5.29 10.12 -1.59
CA VAL A 29 4.37 10.02 -0.45
C VAL A 29 2.92 10.18 -0.87
N ALA A 30 2.63 11.09 -1.80
CA ALA A 30 1.28 11.28 -2.33
C ALA A 30 0.79 10.02 -3.07
N GLN A 31 1.61 9.48 -3.96
CA GLN A 31 1.29 8.23 -4.67
C GLN A 31 1.13 7.05 -3.72
N LEU A 32 1.99 6.95 -2.70
CA LEU A 32 1.88 5.90 -1.68
C LEU A 32 0.55 5.99 -0.94
N LYS A 33 0.14 7.19 -0.50
CA LYS A 33 -1.13 7.40 0.19
C LYS A 33 -2.33 7.05 -0.70
N GLN A 34 -2.27 7.42 -1.97
CA GLN A 34 -3.30 7.06 -2.93
C GLN A 34 -3.41 5.53 -3.07
N LEU A 35 -2.30 4.86 -3.32
CA LEU A 35 -2.27 3.39 -3.45
C LEU A 35 -2.71 2.70 -2.15
N GLN A 36 -2.35 3.23 -0.99
CA GLN A 36 -2.83 2.73 0.30
C GLN A 36 -4.34 2.86 0.43
N ALA A 37 -4.93 4.00 0.05
CA ALA A 37 -6.38 4.18 0.09
C ALA A 37 -7.11 3.25 -0.90
N GLU A 38 -6.56 3.06 -2.10
CA GLU A 38 -7.12 2.15 -3.11
C GLU A 38 -7.03 0.68 -2.68
N THR A 39 -5.98 0.30 -1.96
CA THR A 39 -5.77 -1.09 -1.50
C THR A 39 -6.33 -1.37 -0.11
N GLU A 40 -6.66 -0.36 0.69
CA GLU A 40 -7.26 -0.49 2.02
C GLU A 40 -8.45 -1.46 2.10
N PRO A 41 -9.47 -1.39 1.22
CA PRO A 41 -10.60 -2.32 1.29
C PRO A 41 -10.17 -3.77 1.04
N ILE A 42 -9.22 -3.99 0.13
CA ILE A 42 -8.67 -5.31 -0.17
C ILE A 42 -7.94 -5.84 1.07
N VAL A 43 -7.08 -5.03 1.67
CA VAL A 43 -6.33 -5.42 2.88
C VAL A 43 -7.28 -5.77 4.03
N LYS A 44 -8.28 -4.93 4.30
CA LYS A 44 -9.28 -5.19 5.36
C LYS A 44 -10.08 -6.47 5.11
N MET A 45 -10.45 -6.74 3.85
CA MET A 45 -11.13 -7.98 3.48
C MET A 45 -10.28 -9.21 3.81
N PHE A 46 -8.97 -9.17 3.52
CA PHE A 46 -8.06 -10.27 3.83
C PHE A 46 -7.69 -10.38 5.31
N GLU A 47 -7.77 -9.28 6.07
CA GLU A 47 -7.58 -9.30 7.53
C GLU A 47 -8.80 -9.85 8.28
N ASP A 48 -9.99 -9.90 7.66
CA ASP A 48 -11.18 -10.50 8.25
C ASP A 48 -11.00 -12.02 8.46
N PRO A 49 -11.00 -12.52 9.72
CA PRO A 49 -10.84 -13.93 10.01
C PRO A 49 -11.94 -14.80 9.39
N GLU A 50 -13.15 -14.27 9.23
CA GLU A 50 -14.26 -15.01 8.60
C GLU A 50 -14.02 -15.17 7.10
N THR A 51 -13.64 -14.09 6.43
CA THR A 51 -13.26 -14.13 5.02
C THR A 51 -12.07 -15.08 4.79
N THR A 52 -11.05 -15.04 5.64
CA THR A 52 -9.92 -15.99 5.58
C THR A 52 -10.37 -17.45 5.76
N ARG A 53 -11.27 -17.73 6.71
CA ARG A 53 -11.81 -19.09 6.90
C ARG A 53 -12.58 -19.57 5.68
N GLN A 54 -13.44 -18.72 5.10
CA GLN A 54 -14.22 -19.06 3.92
C GLN A 54 -13.33 -19.32 2.70
N MET A 55 -12.25 -18.55 2.54
CA MET A 55 -11.26 -18.80 1.49
C MET A 55 -10.55 -20.16 1.65
N GLN A 56 -10.30 -20.60 2.88
CA GLN A 56 -9.64 -21.89 3.17
C GLN A 56 -10.59 -23.09 3.06
N SER A 57 -11.86 -22.91 3.41
CA SER A 57 -12.87 -23.99 3.41
C SER A 57 -13.53 -24.18 2.05
N THR A 58 -13.64 -23.13 1.25
CA THR A 58 -14.36 -23.16 -0.04
C THR A 58 -13.49 -23.79 -1.11
N ARG A 59 -13.98 -24.89 -1.71
CA ARG A 59 -13.26 -25.65 -2.74
C ARG A 59 -13.58 -25.19 -4.17
N ASP A 60 -14.69 -24.50 -4.36
CA ASP A 60 -15.14 -23.95 -5.64
C ASP A 60 -14.87 -22.45 -5.72
N GLY A 61 -14.02 -22.03 -6.67
CA GLY A 61 -13.65 -20.64 -6.85
C GLY A 61 -14.81 -19.71 -7.23
N ARG A 62 -15.87 -20.22 -7.86
CA ARG A 62 -17.07 -19.42 -8.17
C ARG A 62 -17.89 -19.12 -6.92
N MET A 63 -18.11 -20.14 -6.08
CA MET A 63 -18.81 -19.93 -4.80
C MET A 63 -18.07 -18.95 -3.90
N LEU A 64 -16.73 -19.01 -3.89
CA LEU A 64 -15.93 -18.05 -3.15
C LEU A 64 -16.06 -16.64 -3.74
N PHE A 65 -16.03 -16.50 -5.06
CA PHE A 65 -16.20 -15.21 -5.73
C PHE A 65 -17.58 -14.59 -5.43
N ASP A 66 -18.64 -15.39 -5.50
CA ASP A 66 -20.00 -14.93 -5.20
C ASP A 66 -20.14 -14.47 -3.74
N TYR A 67 -19.54 -15.20 -2.79
CA TYR A 67 -19.48 -14.79 -1.38
C TYR A 67 -18.73 -13.47 -1.17
N LEU A 68 -17.59 -13.30 -1.85
CA LEU A 68 -16.81 -12.06 -1.76
C LEU A 68 -17.55 -10.89 -2.40
N ALA A 69 -18.25 -11.10 -3.52
CA ALA A 69 -19.04 -10.09 -4.20
C ALA A 69 -20.28 -9.67 -3.38
N ASP A 70 -20.92 -10.60 -2.67
CA ASP A 70 -22.09 -10.29 -1.82
C ASP A 70 -21.69 -9.55 -0.53
N LYS A 71 -20.55 -9.92 0.07
CA LYS A 71 -20.10 -9.35 1.36
C LYS A 71 -19.23 -8.09 1.23
N HIS A 72 -18.49 -7.95 0.12
CA HIS A 72 -17.46 -6.91 -0.07
C HIS A 72 -17.52 -6.20 -1.44
N GLY A 73 -18.50 -6.47 -2.28
CA GLY A 73 -18.74 -5.78 -3.57
C GLY A 73 -19.56 -4.50 -3.42
#